data_AF-A0A0F8NFU7-F1
#
_entry.id   AF-A0A0F8NFU7-F1
#
_cell.length_a   1.000
_cell.length_b   1.000
_cell.length_c   1.000
_cell.angle_alpha   90.00
_cell.angle_beta   90.00
_cell.angle_gamma   90.00
#
_symmetry.space_group_name_H-M   'P 1'
#
loop_
_entity.id
_entity.type
_entity.pdbx_description
1 polymer ?
#
loop_
_entity_poly.entity_id
_entity_poly.type
_entity_poly.pdbx_seq_one_letter_code
_entity_poly.pdbx_strand_id
1 'polypeptide(L)'
;MKTGKRLCSIVVALFFLPFICATASADMAQGIETQITTNNSSQMGPDIYGERIVWQDDRNGYYDAYIYDPNWDIYMYDLSSSAEIQITTSESNQSGPAIYGDRIVWTDDRNGNADIYMYDLSSSTETQITTNESNQSGPAIYGDRIVWTDDRNGNADIYMFNISSSIETQITTNESNQRGPAIYGDRIVWTDERNGNADTYIVDIYMYNLSTSTETQLAGDGGFLEYGPAIYGDRVVYMSEGAGDLVWMYNLSTSELTFIAADAWSPAIYEDRIVLMYGMVFPDIYMYEISSSREIPITSDEAVYHGAPDIYGDRIVWQDDRNGNPDIYMFTLASAEVPALEGMKALREYVENTYKCHVLTKNALTELLDTSKGFHEKGEDAKAVSMLKSFIHLAEKMKVCEQISAAEADYMVDQAKGIIDQIQVH
;
A
#
# COMPACT_ATOMS: atom_id res chain seq x y z
N MET A 1 56.81 51.73 15.16
CA MET A 1 57.53 50.45 15.35
C MET A 1 56.56 49.43 15.96
N LYS A 2 56.36 48.32 15.24
CA LYS A 2 55.79 47.01 15.60
C LYS A 2 54.91 46.90 16.86
N THR A 3 53.67 46.46 16.67
CA THR A 3 53.10 45.31 17.41
C THR A 3 52.01 44.66 16.57
N GLY A 4 52.23 43.41 16.18
CA GLY A 4 51.36 42.62 15.31
C GLY A 4 50.11 42.11 16.01
N LYS A 5 48.99 42.10 15.28
CA LYS A 5 47.76 41.40 15.67
C LYS A 5 47.97 39.90 15.43
N ARG A 6 47.81 39.11 16.50
CA ARG A 6 47.77 37.65 16.46
C ARG A 6 46.46 37.22 15.78
N LEU A 7 46.54 36.43 14.71
CA LEU A 7 45.42 35.64 14.20
C LEU A 7 45.12 34.54 15.22
N CYS A 8 43.87 34.44 15.66
CA CYS A 8 43.36 33.31 16.43
C CYS A 8 42.94 32.23 15.43
N SER A 9 43.75 31.18 15.28
CA SER A 9 43.36 29.99 14.52
C SER A 9 42.36 29.18 15.33
N ILE A 10 41.12 29.09 14.85
CA ILE A 10 40.12 28.15 15.37
C ILE A 10 40.49 26.77 14.83
N VAL A 11 40.96 25.89 15.72
CA VAL A 11 41.13 24.46 15.42
C VAL A 11 39.75 23.82 15.58
N VAL A 12 39.08 23.53 14.47
CA VAL A 12 37.90 22.67 14.46
C VAL A 12 38.40 21.22 14.59
N ALA A 13 38.27 20.65 15.78
CA ALA A 13 38.54 19.24 16.00
C ALA A 13 37.39 18.43 15.38
N LEU A 14 37.61 17.87 14.20
CA LEU A 14 36.76 16.84 13.60
C LEU A 14 36.90 15.55 14.43
N PHE A 15 35.96 15.33 15.35
CA PHE A 15 35.78 14.03 15.98
C PHE A 15 35.08 13.11 14.98
N PHE A 16 35.84 12.26 14.30
CA PHE A 16 35.31 11.06 13.65
C PHE A 16 34.86 10.09 14.75
N LEU A 17 33.58 10.13 15.09
CA LEU A 17 32.92 9.02 15.78
C LEU A 17 32.68 7.92 14.75
N PRO A 18 33.19 6.69 14.96
CA PRO A 18 32.81 5.57 14.11
C PRO A 18 31.32 5.33 14.32
N PHE A 19 30.54 5.57 13.25
CA PHE A 19 29.15 5.16 13.17
C PHE A 19 29.13 3.62 13.19
N ILE A 20 29.02 3.04 14.38
CA ILE A 20 28.65 1.64 14.51
C ILE A 20 27.17 1.61 14.18
N CYS A 21 26.86 1.35 12.91
CA CYS A 21 25.51 1.04 12.47
C CYS A 21 25.12 -0.27 13.15
N ALA A 22 24.45 -0.17 14.30
CA ALA A 22 23.68 -1.27 14.82
C ALA A 22 22.44 -1.35 13.93
N THR A 23 22.46 -2.24 12.94
CA THR A 23 21.27 -2.60 12.18
C THR A 23 20.33 -3.30 13.16
N ALA A 24 19.37 -2.55 13.71
CA ALA A 24 18.13 -3.18 14.13
C ALA A 24 17.49 -3.68 12.82
N SER A 25 17.46 -4.99 12.60
CA SER A 25 16.60 -5.54 11.56
C SER A 25 15.18 -5.12 11.93
N ALA A 26 14.51 -4.35 11.07
CA ALA A 26 13.10 -4.09 11.26
C ALA A 26 12.37 -5.44 11.31
N ASP A 27 11.49 -5.63 12.29
CA ASP A 27 10.68 -6.85 12.36
C ASP A 27 9.77 -6.88 11.12
N MET A 28 9.78 -8.01 10.40
CA MET A 28 8.91 -8.26 9.26
C MET A 28 7.43 -8.12 9.66
N ALA A 29 6.59 -7.72 8.72
CA ALA A 29 5.15 -7.73 8.91
C ALA A 29 4.68 -9.13 9.31
N GLN A 30 3.77 -9.19 10.27
CA GLN A 30 3.11 -10.44 10.68
C GLN A 30 1.86 -10.62 9.83
N GLY A 31 1.67 -11.83 9.27
CA GLY A 31 0.56 -12.10 8.38
C GLY A 31 0.74 -13.40 7.61
N ILE A 32 -0.05 -13.55 6.55
CA ILE A 32 -0.05 -14.72 5.68
C ILE A 32 0.19 -14.25 4.24
N GLU A 33 1.28 -14.73 3.65
CA GLU A 33 1.51 -14.63 2.21
C GLU A 33 0.75 -15.75 1.47
N THR A 34 0.12 -15.40 0.36
CA THR A 34 -0.66 -16.29 -0.50
C THR A 34 -0.36 -15.98 -1.95
N GLN A 35 0.05 -16.99 -2.72
CA GLN A 35 0.11 -16.91 -4.17
C GLN A 35 -1.31 -16.94 -4.74
N ILE A 36 -1.69 -15.93 -5.52
CA ILE A 36 -3.04 -15.78 -6.10
C ILE A 36 -3.11 -16.48 -7.46
N THR A 37 -2.12 -16.30 -8.32
CA THR A 37 -2.05 -16.91 -9.65
C THR A 37 -1.11 -18.10 -9.65
N THR A 38 -1.50 -19.20 -10.29
CA THR A 38 -0.66 -20.41 -10.40
C THR A 38 -0.43 -20.86 -11.84
N ASN A 39 -0.80 -20.01 -12.81
CA ASN A 39 -0.60 -20.28 -14.23
C ASN A 39 0.84 -19.90 -14.61
N ASN A 40 1.46 -20.65 -15.51
CA ASN A 40 2.84 -20.37 -15.97
C ASN A 40 2.94 -19.18 -16.93
N SER A 41 1.88 -18.41 -17.13
CA SER A 41 1.87 -17.18 -17.91
C SER A 41 2.35 -15.98 -17.12
N SER A 42 2.56 -14.84 -17.77
CA SER A 42 2.87 -13.59 -17.10
C SER A 42 1.58 -12.94 -16.61
N GLN A 43 1.52 -12.63 -15.31
CA GLN A 43 0.47 -11.83 -14.69
C GLN A 43 1.06 -10.57 -14.07
N MET A 44 0.49 -9.41 -14.38
CA MET A 44 1.06 -8.11 -14.03
C MET A 44 -0.01 -7.09 -13.65
N GLY A 45 0.43 -6.01 -12.99
CA GLY A 45 -0.40 -4.86 -12.66
C GLY A 45 -1.66 -5.19 -11.85
N PRO A 46 -1.51 -5.75 -10.64
CA PRO A 46 -2.66 -6.04 -9.80
C PRO A 46 -3.30 -4.76 -9.25
N ASP A 47 -4.62 -4.78 -9.08
CA ASP A 47 -5.39 -3.77 -8.33
C ASP A 47 -6.39 -4.49 -7.42
N ILE A 48 -6.68 -3.95 -6.22
CA ILE A 48 -7.52 -4.63 -5.22
C ILE A 48 -8.64 -3.75 -4.67
N TYR A 49 -9.85 -4.31 -4.61
CA TYR A 49 -10.96 -3.70 -3.88
C TYR A 49 -11.86 -4.76 -3.24
N GLY A 50 -12.07 -4.63 -1.93
CA GLY A 50 -12.85 -5.61 -1.17
C GLY A 50 -12.21 -7.00 -1.28
N GLU A 51 -13.03 -8.00 -1.63
CA GLU A 51 -12.60 -9.39 -1.77
C GLU A 51 -12.11 -9.73 -3.19
N ARG A 52 -11.75 -8.74 -4.01
CA ARG A 52 -11.45 -8.94 -5.43
C ARG A 52 -10.12 -8.33 -5.81
N ILE A 53 -9.32 -9.11 -6.51
CA ILE A 53 -8.03 -8.72 -7.09
C ILE A 53 -8.18 -8.84 -8.59
N VAL A 54 -7.79 -7.82 -9.36
CA VAL A 54 -7.78 -7.85 -10.83
C VAL A 54 -6.36 -7.68 -11.35
N TRP A 55 -6.04 -8.27 -12.50
CA TRP A 55 -4.72 -8.15 -13.14
C TRP A 55 -4.84 -8.38 -14.65
N GLN A 56 -3.77 -8.07 -15.38
CA GLN A 56 -3.61 -8.44 -16.79
C GLN A 56 -2.79 -9.73 -16.92
N ASP A 57 -3.18 -10.62 -17.85
CA ASP A 57 -2.67 -11.98 -17.98
C ASP A 57 -2.42 -12.35 -19.45
N ASP A 58 -1.23 -12.86 -19.77
CA ASP A 58 -0.83 -13.21 -21.13
C ASP A 58 -1.16 -14.67 -21.56
N ARG A 59 -1.93 -15.41 -20.75
CA ARG A 59 -2.19 -16.85 -20.98
C ARG A 59 -2.90 -17.22 -22.26
N ASN A 60 -3.53 -16.24 -22.89
CA ASN A 60 -4.20 -16.42 -24.16
C ASN A 60 -3.35 -15.95 -25.35
N GLY A 61 -2.10 -15.57 -25.10
CA GLY A 61 -1.09 -15.23 -26.10
C GLY A 61 -0.58 -16.42 -26.90
N TYR A 62 0.01 -16.11 -28.05
CA TYR A 62 0.69 -17.07 -28.91
C TYR A 62 2.19 -16.78 -28.97
N TYR A 63 2.97 -17.78 -28.53
CA TYR A 63 4.42 -17.71 -28.46
C TYR A 63 5.06 -18.87 -29.23
N ASP A 64 5.75 -18.55 -30.32
CA ASP A 64 6.65 -19.49 -30.99
C ASP A 64 8.00 -18.86 -31.34
N ALA A 65 8.88 -19.59 -32.04
CA ALA A 65 10.21 -19.12 -32.38
C ALA A 65 10.25 -17.86 -33.29
N TYR A 66 9.12 -17.45 -33.85
CA TYR A 66 8.99 -16.38 -34.83
C TYR A 66 7.90 -15.34 -34.51
N ILE A 67 6.93 -15.69 -33.66
CA ILE A 67 5.78 -14.85 -33.32
C ILE A 67 5.73 -14.65 -31.80
N TYR A 68 5.68 -13.37 -31.41
CA TYR A 68 5.44 -12.92 -30.04
C TYR A 68 4.15 -12.09 -30.06
N ASP A 69 3.06 -12.71 -29.64
CA ASP A 69 1.73 -12.10 -29.63
C ASP A 69 1.06 -12.34 -28.27
N PRO A 70 1.33 -11.48 -27.28
CA PRO A 70 1.07 -11.80 -25.88
C PRO A 70 -0.40 -11.81 -25.47
N ASN A 71 -1.35 -11.42 -26.35
CA ASN A 71 -2.80 -11.33 -26.09
C ASN A 71 -3.15 -11.21 -24.59
N TRP A 72 -2.91 -10.02 -24.04
CA TRP A 72 -3.17 -9.73 -22.64
C TRP A 72 -4.68 -9.61 -22.41
N ASP A 73 -5.19 -10.37 -21.45
CA ASP A 73 -6.59 -10.33 -21.03
C ASP A 73 -6.68 -9.91 -19.56
N ILE A 74 -7.80 -9.31 -19.15
CA ILE A 74 -8.08 -8.98 -17.76
C ILE A 74 -8.68 -10.19 -17.05
N TYR A 75 -8.10 -10.54 -15.90
CA TYR A 75 -8.59 -11.57 -14.99
C TYR A 75 -8.90 -10.98 -13.62
N MET A 76 -9.71 -11.73 -12.87
CA MET A 76 -10.08 -11.42 -11.50
C MET A 76 -10.00 -12.66 -10.62
N TYR A 77 -9.57 -12.50 -9.38
CA TYR A 77 -9.71 -13.49 -8.31
C TYR A 77 -10.73 -12.98 -7.29
N ASP A 78 -11.77 -13.77 -7.04
CA ASP A 78 -12.73 -13.53 -5.97
C ASP A 78 -12.33 -14.36 -4.75
N LEU A 79 -11.80 -13.69 -3.73
CA LEU A 79 -11.36 -14.28 -2.47
C LEU A 79 -12.52 -14.96 -1.73
N SER A 80 -13.75 -14.45 -1.87
CA SER A 80 -14.92 -14.96 -1.16
C SER A 80 -15.38 -16.33 -1.69
N SER A 81 -15.19 -16.57 -2.98
CA SER A 81 -15.54 -17.82 -3.65
C SER A 81 -14.33 -18.68 -4.02
N SER A 82 -13.11 -18.15 -3.81
CA SER A 82 -11.85 -18.75 -4.25
C SER A 82 -11.85 -19.08 -5.74
N ALA A 83 -12.42 -18.17 -6.54
CA ALA A 83 -12.64 -18.38 -7.97
C ALA A 83 -11.84 -17.37 -8.79
N GLU A 84 -11.09 -17.89 -9.76
CA GLU A 84 -10.46 -17.11 -10.81
C GLU A 84 -11.42 -17.00 -12.01
N ILE A 85 -11.60 -15.77 -12.51
CA ILE A 85 -12.59 -15.42 -13.53
C ILE A 85 -11.90 -14.58 -14.61
N GLN A 86 -12.00 -15.02 -15.86
CA GLN A 86 -11.62 -14.21 -17.02
C GLN A 86 -12.68 -13.14 -17.27
N ILE A 87 -12.27 -11.87 -17.34
CA ILE A 87 -13.16 -10.71 -17.54
C ILE A 87 -13.28 -10.38 -19.03
N THR A 88 -12.18 -10.42 -19.77
CA THR A 88 -12.12 -10.08 -21.20
C THR A 88 -11.81 -11.31 -22.04
N THR A 89 -12.31 -11.36 -23.27
CA THR A 89 -12.07 -12.49 -24.20
C THR A 89 -11.78 -12.01 -25.62
N SER A 90 -11.42 -10.73 -25.78
CA SER A 90 -11.08 -10.19 -27.10
C SER A 90 -9.70 -10.69 -27.51
N GLU A 91 -9.42 -10.77 -28.81
CA GLU A 91 -8.10 -11.20 -29.32
C GLU A 91 -7.06 -10.06 -29.35
N SER A 92 -7.39 -8.90 -28.79
CA SER A 92 -6.48 -7.74 -28.70
C SER A 92 -6.03 -7.55 -27.26
N ASN A 93 -4.99 -6.75 -27.02
CA ASN A 93 -4.51 -6.53 -25.66
C ASN A 93 -5.50 -5.70 -24.83
N GLN A 94 -5.72 -6.14 -23.60
CA GLN A 94 -6.30 -5.37 -22.51
C GLN A 94 -5.26 -5.18 -21.41
N SER A 95 -5.17 -3.96 -20.88
CA SER A 95 -4.12 -3.59 -19.92
C SER A 95 -4.58 -2.56 -18.90
N GLY A 96 -3.83 -2.47 -17.80
CA GLY A 96 -4.05 -1.51 -16.72
C GLY A 96 -5.47 -1.57 -16.13
N PRO A 97 -5.89 -2.72 -15.57
CA PRO A 97 -7.19 -2.80 -14.93
C PRO A 97 -7.23 -1.98 -13.64
N ALA A 98 -8.39 -1.40 -13.35
CA ALA A 98 -8.70 -0.81 -12.05
C ALA A 98 -10.10 -1.24 -11.58
N ILE A 99 -10.30 -1.42 -10.27
CA ILE A 99 -11.53 -1.94 -9.67
C ILE A 99 -12.07 -1.04 -8.55
N TYR A 100 -13.38 -0.78 -8.58
CA TYR A 100 -14.10 -0.20 -7.46
C TYR A 100 -15.52 -0.77 -7.36
N GLY A 101 -15.85 -1.34 -6.21
CA GLY A 101 -17.13 -2.01 -6.01
C GLY A 101 -17.28 -3.20 -6.95
N ASP A 102 -18.35 -3.19 -7.76
CA ASP A 102 -18.64 -4.24 -8.74
C ASP A 102 -18.18 -3.86 -10.16
N ARG A 103 -17.31 -2.86 -10.32
CA ARG A 103 -16.91 -2.33 -11.63
C ARG A 103 -15.42 -2.46 -11.83
N ILE A 104 -15.05 -3.03 -12.98
CA ILE A 104 -13.67 -3.16 -13.44
C ILE A 104 -13.55 -2.30 -14.71
N VAL A 105 -12.51 -1.49 -14.81
CA VAL A 105 -12.21 -0.67 -16.00
C VAL A 105 -10.81 -1.01 -16.52
N TRP A 106 -10.58 -0.90 -17.83
CA TRP A 106 -9.27 -1.19 -18.45
C TRP A 106 -9.08 -0.42 -19.75
N THR A 107 -7.85 -0.42 -20.24
CA THR A 107 -7.48 0.04 -21.60
C THR A 107 -7.56 -1.13 -22.57
N ASP A 108 -8.21 -0.96 -23.73
CA ASP A 108 -8.46 -2.02 -24.71
C ASP A 108 -8.07 -1.59 -26.12
N ASP A 109 -7.26 -2.40 -26.80
CA ASP A 109 -6.73 -2.10 -28.15
C ASP A 109 -7.61 -2.64 -29.29
N ARG A 110 -8.80 -3.22 -29.00
CA ARG A 110 -9.62 -3.97 -29.97
C ARG A 110 -10.12 -3.18 -31.17
N ASN A 111 -10.11 -1.85 -31.13
CA ASN A 111 -10.60 -0.99 -32.20
C ASN A 111 -9.48 -0.37 -33.07
N GLY A 112 -8.22 -0.76 -32.83
CA GLY A 112 -7.06 -0.23 -33.55
C GLY A 112 -6.46 1.06 -32.95
N ASN A 113 -7.08 1.55 -31.88
CA ASN A 113 -6.58 2.56 -30.95
C ASN A 113 -6.91 2.09 -29.53
N ALA A 114 -6.25 2.68 -28.52
CA ALA A 114 -6.56 2.42 -27.13
C ALA A 114 -7.89 3.09 -26.75
N ASP A 115 -8.83 2.31 -26.22
CA ASP A 115 -10.13 2.77 -25.71
C ASP A 115 -10.32 2.33 -24.25
N ILE A 116 -11.12 3.07 -23.48
CA ILE A 116 -11.52 2.66 -22.13
C ILE A 116 -12.78 1.82 -22.19
N TYR A 117 -12.74 0.68 -21.51
CA TYR A 117 -13.87 -0.23 -21.33
C TYR A 117 -14.17 -0.44 -19.85
N MET A 118 -15.39 -0.90 -19.56
CA MET A 118 -15.85 -1.24 -18.22
C MET A 118 -16.60 -2.57 -18.25
N TYR A 119 -16.41 -3.38 -17.21
CA TYR A 119 -17.23 -4.55 -16.90
C TYR A 119 -17.97 -4.31 -15.58
N ASP A 120 -19.29 -4.43 -15.62
CA ASP A 120 -20.13 -4.43 -14.42
C ASP A 120 -20.38 -5.89 -14.00
N LEU A 121 -19.78 -6.29 -12.87
CA LEU A 121 -19.91 -7.63 -12.28
C LEU A 121 -21.34 -7.93 -11.85
N SER A 122 -22.10 -6.91 -11.42
CA SER A 122 -23.47 -7.08 -10.91
C SER A 122 -24.47 -7.42 -12.01
N SER A 123 -24.25 -6.87 -13.21
CA SER A 123 -25.08 -7.12 -14.40
C SER A 123 -24.41 -8.01 -15.44
N SER A 124 -23.17 -8.43 -15.21
CA SER A 124 -22.33 -9.18 -16.16
C SER A 124 -22.28 -8.50 -17.54
N THR A 125 -22.08 -7.18 -17.56
CA THR A 125 -22.17 -6.37 -18.78
C THR A 125 -20.86 -5.65 -19.05
N GLU A 126 -20.30 -5.88 -20.24
CA GLU A 126 -19.20 -5.10 -20.79
C GLU A 126 -19.76 -3.85 -21.52
N THR A 127 -19.14 -2.69 -21.30
CA THR A 127 -19.50 -1.41 -21.91
C THR A 127 -18.25 -0.68 -22.38
N GLN A 128 -18.23 -0.26 -23.65
CA GLN A 128 -17.23 0.68 -24.17
C GLN A 128 -17.53 2.09 -23.63
N ILE A 129 -16.54 2.72 -22.99
CA ILE A 129 -16.68 4.06 -22.39
C ILE A 129 -16.27 5.15 -23.37
N THR A 130 -15.20 4.93 -24.15
CA THR A 130 -14.67 5.90 -25.12
C THR A 130 -14.81 5.38 -26.54
N THR A 131 -15.01 6.29 -27.50
CA THR A 131 -15.15 5.95 -28.94
C THR A 131 -14.41 6.94 -29.84
N ASN A 132 -13.43 7.67 -29.29
CA ASN A 132 -12.67 8.64 -30.06
C ASN A 132 -11.59 7.89 -30.87
N GLU A 133 -11.17 8.41 -32.02
CA GLU A 133 -10.15 7.76 -32.86
C GLU A 133 -8.72 7.91 -32.31
N SER A 134 -8.52 8.75 -31.30
CA SER A 134 -7.24 8.92 -30.60
C SER A 134 -7.11 7.92 -29.45
N ASN A 135 -5.95 7.84 -28.81
CA ASN A 135 -5.76 6.94 -27.69
C ASN A 135 -6.39 7.48 -26.39
N GLN A 136 -7.06 6.60 -25.66
CA GLN A 136 -7.49 6.77 -24.28
C GLN A 136 -6.91 5.64 -23.43
N SER A 137 -6.20 5.98 -22.35
CA SER A 137 -5.43 5.00 -21.57
C SER A 137 -5.33 5.35 -20.09
N GLY A 138 -4.93 4.35 -19.29
CA GLY A 138 -4.68 4.48 -17.86
C GLY A 138 -5.92 4.91 -17.08
N PRO A 139 -7.01 4.13 -17.11
CA PRO A 139 -8.22 4.47 -16.39
C PRO A 139 -8.05 4.29 -14.88
N ALA A 140 -8.71 5.15 -14.09
CA ALA A 140 -8.93 4.96 -12.66
C ALA A 140 -10.41 5.14 -12.34
N ILE A 141 -10.91 4.46 -11.30
CA ILE A 141 -12.34 4.47 -10.95
C ILE A 141 -12.56 4.71 -9.45
N TYR A 142 -13.53 5.57 -9.12
CA TYR A 142 -14.03 5.71 -7.76
C TYR A 142 -15.53 6.05 -7.78
N GLY A 143 -16.33 5.24 -7.09
CA GLY A 143 -17.77 5.43 -7.03
C GLY A 143 -18.40 5.35 -8.43
N ASP A 144 -18.95 6.47 -8.89
CA ASP A 144 -19.67 6.59 -10.16
C ASP A 144 -18.85 7.22 -11.28
N ARG A 145 -17.53 7.37 -11.09
CA ARG A 145 -16.65 8.14 -11.98
C ARG A 145 -15.47 7.31 -12.44
N ILE A 146 -15.23 7.36 -13.75
CA ILE A 146 -14.04 6.83 -14.41
C ILE A 146 -13.24 8.02 -14.92
N VAL A 147 -11.94 8.06 -14.70
CA VAL A 147 -11.02 9.09 -15.23
C VAL A 147 -9.93 8.42 -16.05
N TRP A 148 -9.42 9.09 -17.09
CA TRP A 148 -8.38 8.54 -17.96
C TRP A 148 -7.54 9.65 -18.61
N THR A 149 -6.42 9.25 -19.22
CA THR A 149 -5.59 10.10 -20.09
C THR A 149 -6.08 10.00 -21.52
N ASP A 150 -6.31 11.14 -22.19
CA ASP A 150 -6.90 11.23 -23.52
C ASP A 150 -6.05 12.09 -24.46
N ASP A 151 -5.62 11.52 -25.59
CA ASP A 151 -4.75 12.21 -26.57
C ASP A 151 -5.54 12.96 -27.68
N ARG A 152 -6.88 13.07 -27.57
CA ARG A 152 -7.75 13.58 -28.66
C ARG A 152 -7.53 15.02 -29.08
N ASN A 153 -6.84 15.82 -28.25
CA ASN A 153 -6.60 17.25 -28.49
C ASN A 153 -5.21 17.55 -29.06
N GLY A 154 -4.39 16.51 -29.33
CA GLY A 154 -3.01 16.66 -29.80
C GLY A 154 -1.97 16.81 -28.67
N ASN A 155 -2.45 16.94 -27.43
CA ASN A 155 -1.75 16.77 -26.17
C ASN A 155 -2.56 15.79 -25.31
N ALA A 156 -1.95 15.22 -24.27
CA ALA A 156 -2.66 14.42 -23.30
C ALA A 156 -3.44 15.32 -22.32
N ASP A 157 -4.73 15.04 -22.17
CA ASP A 157 -5.63 15.68 -21.22
C ASP A 157 -6.26 14.64 -20.30
N ILE A 158 -6.69 15.05 -19.11
CA ILE A 158 -7.50 14.21 -18.23
C ILE A 158 -8.98 14.39 -18.57
N TYR A 159 -9.67 13.28 -18.76
CA TYR A 159 -11.11 13.21 -18.96
C TYR A 159 -11.78 12.40 -17.86
N MET A 160 -13.08 12.60 -17.70
CA MET A 160 -13.92 11.89 -16.75
C MET A 160 -15.24 11.46 -17.39
N PHE A 161 -15.74 10.29 -17.02
CA PHE A 161 -17.06 9.78 -17.36
C PHE A 161 -17.86 9.52 -16.09
N ASN A 162 -19.05 10.11 -15.97
CA ASN A 162 -20.02 9.74 -14.94
C ASN A 162 -20.91 8.61 -15.45
N ILE A 163 -20.84 7.46 -14.79
CA ILE A 163 -21.49 6.22 -15.23
C ILE A 163 -23.01 6.37 -15.24
N SER A 164 -23.60 6.84 -14.13
CA SER A 164 -25.06 6.93 -13.98
C SER A 164 -25.73 7.92 -14.94
N SER A 165 -25.04 9.02 -15.29
CA SER A 165 -25.57 10.04 -16.20
C SER A 165 -25.13 9.85 -17.65
N SER A 166 -24.14 8.97 -17.89
CA SER A 166 -23.45 8.82 -19.18
C SER A 166 -22.90 10.14 -19.72
N ILE A 167 -22.30 10.95 -18.83
CA ILE A 167 -21.74 12.26 -19.19
C ILE A 167 -20.22 12.17 -19.16
N GLU A 168 -19.61 12.40 -20.32
CA GLU A 168 -18.18 12.66 -20.46
C GLU A 168 -17.87 14.14 -20.19
N THR A 169 -16.76 14.44 -19.52
CA THR A 169 -16.31 15.79 -19.18
C THR A 169 -14.79 15.86 -19.27
N GLN A 170 -14.28 16.83 -20.03
CA GLN A 170 -12.86 17.18 -20.03
C GLN A 170 -12.52 17.88 -18.71
N ILE A 171 -11.49 17.39 -17.99
CA ILE A 171 -11.06 17.92 -16.70
C ILE A 171 -9.96 18.96 -16.88
N THR A 172 -8.97 18.69 -17.73
CA THR A 172 -7.83 19.58 -18.00
C THR A 172 -7.93 20.18 -19.39
N THR A 173 -7.47 21.42 -19.56
CA THR A 173 -7.48 22.14 -20.85
C THR A 173 -6.16 22.87 -21.12
N ASN A 174 -5.09 22.50 -20.41
CA ASN A 174 -3.78 23.13 -20.60
C ASN A 174 -3.11 22.53 -21.85
N GLU A 175 -2.30 23.30 -22.56
CA GLU A 175 -1.68 22.85 -23.83
C GLU A 175 -0.54 21.85 -23.63
N SER A 176 0.00 21.72 -22.41
CA SER A 176 0.97 20.66 -22.06
C SER A 176 0.30 19.32 -21.81
N ASN A 177 1.07 18.25 -21.64
CA ASN A 177 0.50 16.94 -21.31
C ASN A 177 0.10 16.87 -19.83
N GLN A 178 -1.06 16.26 -19.58
CA GLN A 178 -1.52 15.79 -18.28
C GLN A 178 -1.77 14.29 -18.37
N ARG A 179 -1.17 13.50 -17.46
CA ARG A 179 -1.17 12.04 -17.53
C ARG A 179 -1.34 11.38 -16.16
N GLY A 180 -1.74 10.11 -16.19
CA GLY A 180 -1.78 9.23 -15.02
C GLY A 180 -2.72 9.74 -13.92
N PRO A 181 -4.04 9.87 -14.20
CA PRO A 181 -4.97 10.35 -13.22
C PRO A 181 -5.25 9.31 -12.13
N ALA A 182 -5.39 9.76 -10.88
CA ALA A 182 -5.99 8.98 -9.79
C ALA A 182 -7.18 9.74 -9.20
N ILE A 183 -8.16 9.02 -8.64
CA ILE A 183 -9.41 9.60 -8.14
C ILE A 183 -9.81 9.03 -6.78
N TYR A 184 -10.18 9.92 -5.85
CA TYR A 184 -10.84 9.56 -4.60
C TYR A 184 -11.88 10.62 -4.24
N GLY A 185 -13.11 10.19 -3.97
CA GLY A 185 -14.19 11.11 -3.61
C GLY A 185 -14.51 12.10 -4.73
N ASP A 186 -14.29 13.38 -4.45
CA ASP A 186 -14.48 14.51 -5.35
C ASP A 186 -13.14 15.17 -5.76
N ARG A 187 -12.05 14.40 -5.72
CA ARG A 187 -10.69 14.84 -6.08
C ARG A 187 -10.10 13.95 -7.16
N ILE A 188 -9.57 14.59 -8.20
CA ILE A 188 -8.78 13.94 -9.25
C ILE A 188 -7.38 14.53 -9.17
N VAL A 189 -6.34 13.70 -9.14
CA VAL A 189 -4.93 14.13 -9.15
C VAL A 189 -4.22 13.58 -10.38
N TRP A 190 -3.23 14.29 -10.91
CA TRP A 190 -2.48 13.87 -12.09
C TRP A 190 -1.07 14.47 -12.11
N THR A 191 -0.26 13.95 -13.03
CA THR A 191 1.07 14.48 -13.38
C THR A 191 0.93 15.49 -14.52
N ASP A 192 1.49 16.69 -14.38
CA ASP A 192 1.28 17.82 -15.31
C ASP A 192 2.62 18.41 -15.80
N GLU A 193 2.80 18.47 -17.13
CA GLU A 193 4.02 18.97 -17.78
C GLU A 193 4.00 20.51 -18.02
N ARG A 194 3.00 21.25 -17.54
CA ARG A 194 2.85 22.69 -17.85
C ARG A 194 3.97 23.59 -17.37
N ASN A 195 4.68 23.19 -16.31
CA ASN A 195 5.78 23.93 -15.74
C ASN A 195 7.15 23.39 -16.23
N GLY A 196 7.13 22.34 -17.06
CA GLY A 196 8.26 21.86 -17.83
C GLY A 196 8.75 22.87 -18.87
N ASN A 197 10.07 22.94 -19.02
CA ASN A 197 10.66 23.53 -20.22
C ASN A 197 11.15 22.41 -21.16
N ALA A 198 11.36 22.75 -22.43
CA ALA A 198 11.73 21.79 -23.48
C ALA A 198 13.04 21.02 -23.22
N ASP A 199 13.86 21.49 -22.27
CA ASP A 199 15.15 20.88 -21.94
C ASP A 199 15.10 19.99 -20.68
N THR A 200 14.05 20.06 -19.85
CA THR A 200 14.07 19.46 -18.50
C THR A 200 12.93 18.50 -18.15
N TYR A 201 11.96 18.23 -19.03
CA TYR A 201 10.84 17.28 -18.80
C TYR A 201 10.21 17.39 -17.40
N ILE A 202 10.13 18.60 -16.82
CA ILE A 202 9.62 18.78 -15.46
C ILE A 202 8.12 18.48 -15.45
N VAL A 203 7.74 17.65 -14.49
CA VAL A 203 6.37 17.26 -14.20
C VAL A 203 6.06 17.62 -12.76
N ASP A 204 4.86 18.13 -12.54
CA ASP A 204 4.35 18.56 -11.24
C ASP A 204 3.08 17.78 -10.90
N ILE A 205 2.69 17.75 -9.62
CA ILE A 205 1.40 17.15 -9.22
C ILE A 205 0.33 18.21 -9.12
N TYR A 206 -0.76 18.00 -9.85
CA TYR A 206 -1.94 18.85 -9.82
C TYR A 206 -3.17 18.07 -9.35
N MET A 207 -4.19 18.83 -8.96
CA MET A 207 -5.46 18.31 -8.48
C MET A 207 -6.62 19.15 -9.00
N TYR A 208 -7.72 18.49 -9.34
CA TYR A 208 -9.02 19.08 -9.62
C TYR A 208 -9.99 18.68 -8.52
N ASN A 209 -10.59 19.69 -7.89
CA ASN A 209 -11.68 19.52 -6.96
C ASN A 209 -13.01 19.67 -7.72
N LEU A 210 -13.73 18.55 -7.86
CA LEU A 210 -14.99 18.49 -8.59
C LEU A 210 -16.10 19.33 -7.95
N SER A 211 -16.14 19.44 -6.61
CA SER A 211 -17.21 20.15 -5.92
C SER A 211 -17.05 21.67 -5.96
N THR A 212 -15.81 22.16 -6.05
CA THR A 212 -15.51 23.60 -6.17
C THR A 212 -15.15 24.03 -7.59
N SER A 213 -14.95 23.07 -8.51
CA SER A 213 -14.43 23.29 -9.86
C SER A 213 -13.10 24.05 -9.86
N THR A 214 -12.22 23.71 -8.90
CA THR A 214 -10.91 24.37 -8.75
C THR A 214 -9.78 23.42 -9.06
N GLU A 215 -8.91 23.84 -9.98
CA GLU A 215 -7.62 23.22 -10.23
C GLU A 215 -6.56 23.84 -9.29
N THR A 216 -5.65 23.03 -8.75
CA THR A 216 -4.62 23.47 -7.80
C THR A 216 -3.35 22.64 -8.00
N GLN A 217 -2.20 23.31 -8.06
CA GLN A 217 -0.90 22.66 -7.97
C GLN A 217 -0.64 22.21 -6.53
N LEU A 218 -0.34 20.93 -6.31
CA LEU A 218 -0.03 20.37 -5.01
C LEU A 218 1.48 20.34 -4.74
N ALA A 219 2.25 19.91 -5.74
CA ALA A 219 3.71 19.76 -5.66
C ALA A 219 4.37 20.24 -6.95
N GLY A 220 5.64 20.63 -6.84
CA GLY A 220 6.45 21.17 -7.94
C GLY A 220 6.81 22.64 -7.75
N ASP A 221 8.10 22.96 -7.81
CA ASP A 221 8.63 24.33 -7.80
C ASP A 221 9.55 24.63 -8.99
N GLY A 222 9.57 23.74 -9.99
CA GLY A 222 10.41 23.83 -11.18
C GLY A 222 11.85 23.30 -10.98
N GLY A 223 12.13 22.60 -9.88
CA GLY A 223 13.44 22.02 -9.59
C GLY A 223 13.56 20.50 -9.71
N PHE A 224 12.45 19.76 -9.60
CA PHE A 224 12.41 18.29 -9.49
C PHE A 224 11.27 17.71 -10.34
N LEU A 225 11.28 16.39 -10.58
CA LEU A 225 10.19 15.72 -11.27
C LEU A 225 9.25 15.10 -10.24
N GLU A 226 8.01 15.57 -10.14
CA GLU A 226 6.98 14.92 -9.34
C GLU A 226 5.97 14.15 -10.19
N TYR A 227 5.80 12.85 -9.92
CA TYR A 227 5.00 11.95 -10.75
C TYR A 227 4.36 10.79 -9.98
N GLY A 228 3.46 10.07 -10.65
CA GLY A 228 2.79 8.88 -10.12
C GLY A 228 1.97 9.14 -8.85
N PRO A 229 1.02 10.10 -8.86
CA PRO A 229 0.24 10.40 -7.68
C PRO A 229 -0.79 9.29 -7.38
N ALA A 230 -0.89 8.88 -6.12
CA ALA A 230 -1.99 8.09 -5.58
C ALA A 230 -2.72 8.89 -4.49
N ILE A 231 -4.02 8.65 -4.30
CA ILE A 231 -4.85 9.45 -3.39
C ILE A 231 -5.80 8.58 -2.56
N TYR A 232 -5.83 8.83 -1.26
CA TYR A 232 -6.83 8.27 -0.36
C TYR A 232 -7.21 9.28 0.72
N GLY A 233 -8.52 9.55 0.86
CA GLY A 233 -9.01 10.53 1.83
C GLY A 233 -8.49 11.93 1.50
N ASP A 234 -7.78 12.53 2.45
CA ASP A 234 -7.18 13.85 2.34
C ASP A 234 -5.66 13.81 2.06
N ARG A 235 -5.12 12.68 1.61
CA ARG A 235 -3.68 12.48 1.40
C ARG A 235 -3.39 12.08 -0.03
N VAL A 236 -2.40 12.75 -0.61
CA VAL A 236 -1.84 12.44 -1.92
C VAL A 236 -0.40 12.01 -1.72
N VAL A 237 -0.03 10.82 -2.18
CA VAL A 237 1.35 10.34 -2.20
C VAL A 237 1.88 10.38 -3.61
N TYR A 238 3.14 10.72 -3.79
CA TYR A 238 3.75 10.85 -5.11
C TYR A 238 5.26 10.64 -5.03
N MET A 239 5.87 10.33 -6.17
CA MET A 239 7.32 10.22 -6.33
C MET A 239 7.91 11.57 -6.70
N SER A 240 9.13 11.86 -6.24
CA SER A 240 9.90 13.05 -6.58
C SER A 240 11.34 12.65 -6.92
N GLU A 241 11.75 12.89 -8.17
CA GLU A 241 13.11 12.66 -8.65
C GLU A 241 13.94 13.95 -8.57
N GLY A 242 14.96 13.92 -7.71
CA GLY A 242 15.88 15.03 -7.52
C GLY A 242 17.26 14.61 -7.04
N ALA A 243 17.41 14.44 -5.72
CA ALA A 243 18.63 13.93 -5.10
C ALA A 243 18.53 12.42 -4.77
N GLY A 244 17.81 11.68 -5.61
CA GLY A 244 17.34 10.30 -5.40
C GLY A 244 15.85 10.17 -5.70
N ASP A 245 15.34 8.94 -5.71
CA ASP A 245 13.92 8.64 -5.88
C ASP A 245 13.23 8.78 -4.51
N LEU A 246 12.48 9.86 -4.31
CA LEU A 246 11.85 10.16 -3.02
C LEU A 246 10.34 9.93 -3.09
N VAL A 247 9.75 9.44 -1.99
CA VAL A 247 8.29 9.41 -1.82
C VAL A 247 7.88 10.50 -0.84
N TRP A 248 6.93 11.33 -1.27
CA TRP A 248 6.35 12.40 -0.47
C TRP A 248 4.84 12.20 -0.31
N MET A 249 4.31 12.72 0.78
CA MET A 249 2.88 12.81 1.03
C MET A 249 2.48 14.27 1.22
N TYR A 250 1.47 14.71 0.49
CA TYR A 250 0.80 16.00 0.66
C TYR A 250 -0.54 15.80 1.38
N ASN A 251 -0.75 16.50 2.49
CA ASN A 251 -2.04 16.53 3.18
C ASN A 251 -2.89 17.70 2.66
N LEU A 252 -4.01 17.38 2.00
CA LEU A 252 -4.91 18.33 1.35
C LEU A 252 -5.60 19.28 2.34
N SER A 253 -5.83 18.84 3.58
CA SER A 253 -6.54 19.62 4.60
C SER A 253 -5.64 20.68 5.25
N THR A 254 -4.34 20.40 5.36
CA THR A 254 -3.36 21.22 6.10
C THR A 254 -2.34 21.89 5.19
N SER A 255 -2.25 21.46 3.92
CA SER A 255 -1.19 21.82 2.98
C SER A 255 0.21 21.44 3.47
N GLU A 256 0.31 20.42 4.33
CA GLU A 256 1.57 19.91 4.87
C GLU A 256 2.20 18.89 3.92
N LEU A 257 3.52 19.01 3.72
CA LEU A 257 4.36 18.05 3.01
C LEU A 257 5.11 17.19 4.02
N THR A 258 4.96 15.87 3.90
CA THR A 258 5.66 14.88 4.72
C THR A 258 6.56 14.04 3.84
N PHE A 259 7.84 13.95 4.20
CA PHE A 259 8.77 13.00 3.59
C PHE A 259 8.47 11.59 4.10
N ILE A 260 8.28 10.63 3.19
CA ILE A 260 7.92 9.24 3.52
C ILE A 260 9.15 8.34 3.44
N ALA A 261 9.80 8.31 2.27
CA ALA A 261 10.86 7.37 1.98
C ALA A 261 11.85 7.94 0.95
N ALA A 262 13.10 7.45 0.98
CA ALA A 262 14.14 7.75 -0.01
C ALA A 262 14.62 6.45 -0.67
N ASP A 263 14.98 6.50 -1.93
CA ASP A 263 15.28 5.34 -2.78
C ASP A 263 14.08 4.37 -2.88
N ALA A 264 12.88 4.95 -2.93
CA ALA A 264 11.60 4.27 -2.93
C ALA A 264 10.71 4.73 -4.09
N TRP A 265 9.87 3.83 -4.59
CA TRP A 265 9.05 4.07 -5.78
C TRP A 265 7.73 3.28 -5.77
N SER A 266 6.84 3.63 -6.71
CA SER A 266 5.51 3.05 -6.89
C SER A 266 4.62 3.03 -5.62
N PRO A 267 4.37 4.19 -4.99
CA PRO A 267 3.56 4.24 -3.77
C PRO A 267 2.07 4.05 -4.05
N ALA A 268 1.40 3.21 -3.26
CA ALA A 268 -0.05 3.15 -3.15
C ALA A 268 -0.48 3.44 -1.71
N ILE A 269 -1.68 4.00 -1.50
CA ILE A 269 -2.15 4.47 -0.19
C ILE A 269 -3.56 4.00 0.12
N TYR A 270 -3.74 3.46 1.32
CA TYR A 270 -5.06 3.11 1.86
C TYR A 270 -5.09 3.34 3.37
N GLU A 271 -6.05 4.13 3.83
CA GLU A 271 -6.17 4.52 5.24
C GLU A 271 -4.84 5.02 5.82
N ASP A 272 -4.33 4.45 6.91
CA ASP A 272 -3.10 4.88 7.57
C ASP A 272 -1.82 4.29 6.97
N ARG A 273 -1.89 3.65 5.80
CA ARG A 273 -0.77 2.88 5.24
C ARG A 273 -0.42 3.30 3.83
N ILE A 274 0.87 3.39 3.58
CA ILE A 274 1.45 3.52 2.24
C ILE A 274 2.22 2.24 1.97
N VAL A 275 1.99 1.59 0.85
CA VAL A 275 2.84 0.51 0.36
C VAL A 275 3.72 1.04 -0.75
N LEU A 276 4.98 0.62 -0.77
CA LEU A 276 5.98 1.13 -1.71
C LEU A 276 7.09 0.11 -1.92
N MET A 277 7.92 0.36 -2.93
CA MET A 277 9.00 -0.51 -3.34
C MET A 277 10.36 0.10 -2.99
N TYR A 278 11.28 -0.73 -2.48
CA TYR A 278 12.66 -0.34 -2.21
C TYR A 278 13.65 -1.16 -3.05
N GLY A 279 14.57 -0.48 -3.73
CA GLY A 279 15.62 -1.12 -4.52
C GLY A 279 15.41 -1.01 -6.03
N MET A 280 16.50 -0.93 -6.80
CA MET A 280 16.45 -0.62 -8.23
C MET A 280 16.38 -1.85 -9.15
N VAL A 281 16.87 -3.01 -8.68
CA VAL A 281 17.03 -4.21 -9.53
C VAL A 281 16.12 -5.34 -9.06
N PHE A 282 16.12 -5.62 -7.77
CA PHE A 282 15.27 -6.60 -7.11
C PHE A 282 14.59 -5.87 -5.96
N PRO A 283 13.54 -5.08 -6.27
CA PRO A 283 12.86 -4.30 -5.26
C PRO A 283 12.13 -5.20 -4.26
N ASP A 284 12.09 -4.79 -3.00
CA ASP A 284 11.26 -5.38 -1.96
C ASP A 284 10.05 -4.50 -1.67
N ILE A 285 8.93 -5.11 -1.25
CA ILE A 285 7.72 -4.42 -0.85
C ILE A 285 7.81 -4.05 0.63
N TYR A 286 7.51 -2.80 0.94
CA TYR A 286 7.43 -2.26 2.30
C TYR A 286 6.08 -1.61 2.54
N MET A 287 5.68 -1.59 3.80
CA MET A 287 4.55 -0.84 4.30
C MET A 287 5.05 0.25 5.25
N TYR A 288 4.60 1.48 5.04
CA TYR A 288 4.81 2.63 5.91
C TYR A 288 3.49 2.97 6.63
N GLU A 289 3.50 2.89 7.95
CA GLU A 289 2.41 3.33 8.82
C GLU A 289 2.54 4.84 9.10
N ILE A 290 1.55 5.62 8.64
CA ILE A 290 1.60 7.08 8.71
C ILE A 290 1.54 7.57 10.16
N SER A 291 0.63 7.03 10.97
CA SER A 291 0.43 7.46 12.36
C SER A 291 1.63 7.23 13.28
N SER A 292 2.38 6.15 13.03
CA SER A 292 3.54 5.71 13.82
C SER A 292 4.88 6.08 13.17
N SER A 293 4.84 6.58 11.92
CA SER A 293 6.01 6.84 11.07
C SER A 293 6.95 5.64 10.99
N ARG A 294 6.37 4.44 10.97
CA ARG A 294 7.09 3.17 11.01
C ARG A 294 7.08 2.52 9.65
N GLU A 295 8.26 2.11 9.21
CA GLU A 295 8.44 1.31 8.02
C GLU A 295 8.63 -0.17 8.38
N ILE A 296 7.99 -1.04 7.60
CA ILE A 296 7.84 -2.46 7.89
C ILE A 296 8.04 -3.23 6.59
N PRO A 297 9.05 -4.12 6.49
CA PRO A 297 9.21 -4.95 5.31
C PRO A 297 8.07 -5.96 5.20
N ILE A 298 7.53 -6.11 3.99
CA ILE A 298 6.57 -7.17 3.61
C ILE A 298 7.32 -8.34 2.99
N THR A 299 8.21 -8.06 2.04
CA THR A 299 9.10 -9.04 1.41
C THR A 299 10.55 -8.80 1.83
N SER A 300 11.39 -9.82 1.68
CA SER A 300 12.83 -9.73 1.93
C SER A 300 13.63 -10.72 1.08
N ASP A 301 13.11 -11.07 -0.10
CA ASP A 301 13.62 -12.17 -0.92
C ASP A 301 14.73 -11.68 -1.85
N GLU A 302 15.92 -12.27 -1.74
CA GLU A 302 17.04 -11.90 -2.61
C GLU A 302 16.81 -12.38 -4.05
N ALA A 303 17.09 -11.50 -5.02
CA ALA A 303 17.03 -11.79 -6.46
C ALA A 303 15.64 -12.15 -7.00
N VAL A 304 14.59 -11.67 -6.33
CA VAL A 304 13.20 -11.70 -6.79
C VAL A 304 12.78 -10.27 -7.13
N TYR A 305 12.18 -10.08 -8.30
CA TYR A 305 11.53 -8.82 -8.66
C TYR A 305 10.11 -8.81 -8.10
N HIS A 306 9.85 -7.85 -7.22
CA HIS A 306 8.50 -7.49 -6.82
C HIS A 306 8.05 -6.22 -7.56
N GLY A 307 6.77 -6.02 -7.84
CA GLY A 307 6.33 -4.89 -8.66
C GLY A 307 4.89 -4.48 -8.46
N ALA A 308 4.60 -3.21 -8.76
CA ALA A 308 3.26 -2.63 -8.79
C ALA A 308 2.40 -3.02 -7.56
N PRO A 309 2.84 -2.70 -6.33
CA PRO A 309 2.06 -3.01 -5.15
C PRO A 309 0.80 -2.17 -5.06
N ASP A 310 -0.27 -2.77 -4.57
CA ASP A 310 -1.51 -2.07 -4.20
C ASP A 310 -2.07 -2.59 -2.87
N ILE A 311 -2.94 -1.82 -2.23
CA ILE A 311 -3.41 -2.08 -0.87
C ILE A 311 -4.91 -1.76 -0.70
N TYR A 312 -5.64 -2.70 -0.10
CA TYR A 312 -7.01 -2.47 0.35
C TYR A 312 -7.30 -3.25 1.63
N GLY A 313 -7.85 -2.57 2.64
CA GLY A 313 -8.13 -3.19 3.92
C GLY A 313 -6.83 -3.73 4.53
N ASP A 314 -6.81 -4.95 5.02
CA ASP A 314 -5.65 -5.64 5.59
C ASP A 314 -4.78 -6.37 4.55
N ARG A 315 -5.04 -6.19 3.24
CA ARG A 315 -4.36 -6.92 2.17
C ARG A 315 -3.49 -6.03 1.32
N ILE A 316 -2.30 -6.53 1.02
CA ILE A 316 -1.33 -5.94 0.09
C ILE A 316 -1.16 -6.94 -1.04
N VAL A 317 -1.26 -6.50 -2.29
CA VAL A 317 -1.04 -7.33 -3.48
C VAL A 317 0.16 -6.80 -4.26
N TRP A 318 0.89 -7.67 -4.94
CA TRP A 318 2.02 -7.30 -5.79
C TRP A 318 2.26 -8.34 -6.88
N GLN A 319 2.99 -7.94 -7.90
CA GLN A 319 3.60 -8.83 -8.88
C GLN A 319 4.91 -9.41 -8.33
N ASP A 320 5.17 -10.70 -8.52
CA ASP A 320 6.35 -11.42 -8.03
C ASP A 320 6.88 -12.40 -9.09
N ASP A 321 8.19 -12.40 -9.37
CA ASP A 321 8.78 -13.26 -10.40
C ASP A 321 9.55 -14.49 -9.86
N ARG A 322 9.39 -14.85 -8.57
CA ARG A 322 10.15 -15.95 -7.93
C ARG A 322 9.98 -17.30 -8.62
N ASN A 323 8.91 -17.47 -9.39
CA ASN A 323 8.58 -18.68 -10.14
C ASN A 323 9.07 -18.65 -11.60
N GLY A 324 9.78 -17.60 -12.02
CA GLY A 324 10.38 -17.43 -13.34
C GLY A 324 9.54 -16.61 -14.32
N ASN A 325 8.22 -16.51 -14.10
CA ASN A 325 7.34 -15.54 -14.74
C ASN A 325 6.65 -14.70 -13.66
N PRO A 326 6.26 -13.47 -13.97
CA PRO A 326 5.43 -12.65 -13.09
C PRO A 326 4.15 -13.36 -12.68
N ASP A 327 3.94 -13.53 -11.37
CA ASP A 327 2.74 -14.04 -10.70
C ASP A 327 2.16 -12.94 -9.78
N ILE A 328 0.88 -13.04 -9.42
CA ILE A 328 0.28 -12.16 -8.40
C ILE A 328 0.33 -12.84 -7.03
N TYR A 329 0.85 -12.11 -6.05
CA TYR A 329 0.89 -12.50 -4.65
C TYR A 329 0.09 -11.53 -3.79
N MET A 330 -0.32 -12.00 -2.63
CA MET A 330 -1.03 -11.23 -1.63
C MET A 330 -0.46 -11.52 -0.24
N PHE A 331 -0.35 -10.48 0.59
CA PHE A 331 -0.05 -10.57 2.00
C PHE A 331 -1.27 -10.08 2.77
N THR A 332 -1.86 -10.94 3.59
CA THR A 332 -2.91 -10.56 4.53
C THR A 332 -2.26 -10.26 5.88
N LEU A 333 -2.29 -9.01 6.30
CA LEU A 333 -1.77 -8.57 7.60
C LEU A 333 -2.53 -9.32 8.71
N ALA A 334 -1.80 -9.76 9.72
CA ALA A 334 -2.43 -10.31 10.91
C ALA A 334 -3.30 -9.20 11.55
N SER A 335 -4.62 -9.40 11.58
CA SER A 335 -5.50 -8.55 12.40
C SER A 335 -4.93 -8.48 13.81
N ALA A 336 -4.88 -7.31 14.44
CA ALA A 336 -4.40 -7.16 15.82
C ALA A 336 -5.14 -8.07 16.83
N GLU A 337 -6.35 -8.52 16.50
CA GLU A 337 -7.05 -9.58 17.25
C GLU A 337 -6.26 -10.88 17.28
N VAL A 338 -5.67 -11.31 16.16
CA VAL A 338 -5.03 -12.63 16.06
C VAL A 338 -3.74 -12.72 16.91
N PRO A 339 -2.79 -11.77 16.87
CA PRO A 339 -1.64 -11.76 17.76
C PRO A 339 -2.01 -11.66 19.24
N ALA A 340 -2.98 -10.81 19.61
CA ALA A 340 -3.39 -10.67 21.00
C ALA A 340 -4.06 -11.95 21.53
N LEU A 341 -4.94 -12.57 20.73
CA LEU A 341 -5.61 -13.83 21.10
C LEU A 341 -4.64 -15.02 21.16
N GLU A 342 -3.70 -15.13 20.22
CA GLU A 342 -2.66 -16.17 20.27
C GLU A 342 -1.65 -15.91 21.40
N GLY A 343 -1.31 -14.65 21.69
CA GLY A 343 -0.49 -14.28 22.84
C GLY A 343 -1.13 -14.66 24.18
N MET A 344 -2.43 -14.35 24.35
CA MET A 344 -3.20 -14.79 25.53
C MET A 344 -3.24 -16.31 25.67
N LYS A 345 -3.39 -17.03 24.55
CA LYS A 345 -3.42 -18.49 24.52
C LYS A 345 -2.07 -19.11 24.86
N ALA A 346 -0.97 -18.59 24.30
CA ALA A 346 0.38 -19.05 24.61
C ALA A 346 0.76 -18.79 26.07
N LEU A 347 0.43 -17.60 26.59
CA LEU A 347 0.67 -17.27 28.01
C LEU A 347 -0.17 -18.15 28.94
N ARG A 348 -1.42 -18.45 28.56
CA ARG A 348 -2.28 -19.38 29.28
C ARG A 348 -1.69 -20.78 29.31
N GLU A 349 -1.21 -21.28 28.17
CA GLU A 349 -0.55 -22.59 28.07
C GLU A 349 0.73 -22.65 28.91
N TYR A 350 1.53 -21.57 28.94
CA TYR A 350 2.70 -21.46 29.81
C TYR A 350 2.32 -21.57 31.29
N VAL A 351 1.29 -20.84 31.73
CA VAL A 351 0.76 -20.92 33.11
C VAL A 351 0.25 -22.33 33.41
N GLU A 352 -0.29 -23.03 32.41
CA GLU A 352 -0.78 -24.39 32.61
C GLU A 352 0.32 -25.44 32.70
N ASN A 353 1.35 -25.34 31.86
CA ASN A 353 2.31 -26.42 31.65
C ASN A 353 3.62 -26.24 32.43
N THR A 354 4.01 -25.00 32.70
CA THR A 354 5.32 -24.69 33.32
C THR A 354 5.20 -24.48 34.83
N TYR A 355 4.11 -23.88 35.29
CA TYR A 355 3.88 -23.59 36.71
C TYR A 355 3.39 -24.84 37.48
N LYS A 356 4.21 -25.31 38.44
CA LYS A 356 4.03 -26.63 39.09
C LYS A 356 3.39 -26.64 40.49
N CYS A 357 2.99 -25.49 41.06
CA CYS A 357 2.48 -25.44 42.45
C CYS A 357 1.17 -24.63 42.61
N HIS A 358 0.37 -24.97 43.63
CA HIS A 358 -0.91 -24.34 44.04
C HIS A 358 -1.98 -24.13 42.93
N VAL A 359 -2.82 -25.17 42.73
CA VAL A 359 -3.93 -25.22 41.75
C VAL A 359 -4.84 -23.99 41.77
N LEU A 360 -5.16 -23.45 42.94
CA LEU A 360 -6.05 -22.28 43.04
C LEU A 360 -5.45 -21.02 42.39
N THR A 361 -4.13 -20.86 42.47
CA THR A 361 -3.43 -19.70 41.91
C THR A 361 -3.29 -19.82 40.40
N LYS A 362 -3.01 -21.05 39.92
CA LYS A 362 -3.03 -21.37 38.50
C LYS A 362 -4.40 -21.05 37.90
N ASN A 363 -5.49 -21.49 38.54
CA ASN A 363 -6.85 -21.23 38.08
C ASN A 363 -7.15 -19.73 38.01
N ALA A 364 -6.72 -18.94 39.01
CA ALA A 364 -6.93 -17.49 39.00
C ALA A 364 -6.19 -16.79 37.86
N LEU A 365 -4.94 -17.19 37.57
CA LEU A 365 -4.17 -16.65 36.45
C LEU A 365 -4.81 -17.02 35.10
N THR A 366 -5.21 -18.28 34.91
CA THR A 366 -5.87 -18.71 33.67
C THR A 366 -7.24 -18.06 33.48
N GLU A 367 -8.01 -17.87 34.56
CA GLU A 367 -9.32 -17.20 34.51
C GLU A 367 -9.21 -15.73 34.08
N LEU A 368 -8.17 -15.02 34.54
CA LEU A 368 -7.90 -13.65 34.10
C LEU A 368 -7.57 -13.58 32.61
N LEU A 369 -6.79 -14.54 32.08
CA LEU A 369 -6.48 -14.63 30.65
C LEU A 369 -7.71 -15.00 29.82
N ASP A 370 -8.50 -15.99 30.25
CA ASP A 370 -9.73 -16.42 29.58
C ASP A 370 -10.77 -15.29 29.55
N THR A 371 -10.89 -14.54 30.64
CA THR A 371 -11.79 -13.38 30.73
C THR A 371 -11.30 -12.22 29.87
N SER A 372 -10.00 -11.94 29.86
CA SER A 372 -9.40 -10.94 28.96
C SER A 372 -9.70 -11.27 27.51
N LYS A 373 -9.48 -12.52 27.12
CA LYS A 373 -9.73 -13.04 25.78
C LYS A 373 -11.18 -12.81 25.37
N GLY A 374 -12.13 -13.23 26.22
CA GLY A 374 -13.56 -13.08 25.93
C GLY A 374 -14.06 -11.63 25.90
N PHE A 375 -13.33 -10.67 26.48
CA PHE A 375 -13.62 -9.24 26.32
C PHE A 375 -13.07 -8.71 25.00
N HIS A 376 -11.85 -9.09 24.63
CA HIS A 376 -11.24 -8.67 23.37
C HIS A 376 -12.01 -9.20 22.16
N GLU A 377 -12.43 -10.47 22.16
CA GLU A 377 -13.30 -11.07 21.11
C GLU A 377 -14.67 -10.36 20.95
N LYS A 378 -15.05 -9.49 21.90
CA LYS A 378 -16.29 -8.70 21.87
C LYS A 378 -16.04 -7.22 21.57
N GLY A 379 -14.80 -6.82 21.28
CA GLY A 379 -14.40 -5.42 21.10
C GLY A 379 -14.42 -4.60 22.40
N GLU A 380 -14.35 -5.23 23.57
CA GLU A 380 -14.34 -4.55 24.88
C GLU A 380 -12.90 -4.35 25.41
N ASP A 381 -12.03 -3.77 24.60
CA ASP A 381 -10.57 -3.75 24.81
C ASP A 381 -10.11 -3.12 26.11
N ALA A 382 -10.77 -2.04 26.55
CA ALA A 382 -10.49 -1.44 27.85
C ALA A 382 -10.70 -2.42 29.02
N LYS A 383 -11.68 -3.33 28.90
CA LYS A 383 -11.91 -4.37 29.91
C LYS A 383 -10.91 -5.51 29.78
N ALA A 384 -10.55 -5.89 28.55
CA ALA A 384 -9.50 -6.88 28.31
C ALA A 384 -8.16 -6.43 28.93
N VAL A 385 -7.72 -5.21 28.65
CA VAL A 385 -6.51 -4.61 29.25
C VAL A 385 -6.60 -4.55 30.77
N SER A 386 -7.78 -4.27 31.35
CA SER A 386 -7.96 -4.28 32.81
C SER A 386 -7.74 -5.68 33.41
N MET A 387 -8.11 -6.74 32.70
CA MET A 387 -7.87 -8.12 33.15
C MET A 387 -6.38 -8.48 33.06
N LEU A 388 -5.69 -8.10 31.99
CA LEU A 388 -4.24 -8.30 31.84
C LEU A 388 -3.44 -7.53 32.90
N LYS A 389 -3.85 -6.31 33.26
CA LYS A 389 -3.24 -5.56 34.37
C LYS A 389 -3.43 -6.27 35.72
N SER A 390 -4.58 -6.90 35.92
CA SER A 390 -4.85 -7.71 37.11
C SER A 390 -4.00 -8.98 37.14
N PHE A 391 -3.76 -9.59 35.98
CA PHE A 391 -2.85 -10.73 35.81
C PHE A 391 -1.40 -10.34 36.17
N ILE A 392 -0.90 -9.22 35.63
CA ILE A 392 0.42 -8.66 35.96
C ILE A 392 0.56 -8.45 37.46
N HIS A 393 -0.42 -7.79 38.08
CA HIS A 393 -0.39 -7.54 39.52
C HIS A 393 -0.33 -8.83 40.35
N LEU A 394 -1.06 -9.88 39.95
CA LEU A 394 -1.01 -11.17 40.62
C LEU A 394 0.35 -11.85 40.45
N ALA A 395 0.93 -11.85 39.24
CA ALA A 395 2.25 -12.41 38.98
C ALA A 395 3.36 -11.69 39.79
N GLU A 396 3.33 -10.36 39.85
CA GLU A 396 4.25 -9.56 40.67
C GLU A 396 4.09 -9.86 42.17
N LYS A 397 2.87 -10.02 42.66
CA LYS A 397 2.64 -10.39 44.06
C LYS A 397 3.17 -11.79 44.37
N MET A 398 3.00 -12.74 43.44
CA MET A 398 3.55 -14.08 43.57
C MET A 398 5.09 -14.07 43.59
N LYS A 399 5.72 -13.18 42.83
CA LYS A 399 7.17 -12.90 42.89
C LYS A 399 7.60 -12.44 44.29
N VAL A 400 6.93 -11.44 44.84
CA VAL A 400 7.25 -10.86 46.16
C VAL A 400 7.05 -11.86 47.29
N CYS A 401 6.03 -12.72 47.18
CA CYS A 401 5.74 -13.76 48.18
C CYS A 401 6.52 -15.05 47.97
N GLU A 402 7.50 -15.08 47.04
CA GLU A 402 8.34 -16.25 46.72
C GLU A 402 7.53 -17.50 46.34
N GLN A 403 6.35 -17.32 45.75
CA GLN A 403 5.49 -18.41 45.28
C GLN A 403 5.92 -18.95 43.90
N ILE A 404 6.62 -18.12 43.13
CA ILE A 404 7.27 -18.44 41.85
C ILE A 404 8.68 -17.84 41.84
N SER A 405 9.53 -18.33 40.93
CA SER A 405 10.82 -17.71 40.70
C SER A 405 10.65 -16.31 40.09
N ALA A 406 11.66 -15.46 40.29
CA ALA A 406 11.70 -14.14 39.67
C ALA A 406 11.61 -14.22 38.14
N ALA A 407 12.27 -15.20 37.52
CA ALA A 407 12.28 -15.39 36.08
C ALA A 407 10.90 -15.78 35.52
N GLU A 408 10.16 -16.65 36.21
CA GLU A 408 8.80 -17.02 35.81
C GLU A 408 7.84 -15.82 35.92
N ALA A 409 7.96 -15.04 37.00
CA ALA A 409 7.16 -13.83 37.18
C ALA A 409 7.44 -12.78 36.10
N ASP A 410 8.73 -12.51 35.84
CA ASP A 410 9.14 -11.51 34.87
C ASP A 410 8.71 -11.91 33.45
N TYR A 411 8.85 -13.19 33.09
CA TYR A 411 8.32 -13.70 31.82
C TYR A 411 6.81 -13.47 31.69
N MET A 412 6.01 -13.84 32.70
CA MET A 412 4.56 -13.64 32.67
C MET A 412 4.18 -12.17 32.52
N VAL A 413 4.88 -11.28 33.23
CA VAL A 413 4.64 -9.84 33.19
C VAL A 413 4.99 -9.25 31.83
N ASP A 414 6.13 -9.63 31.26
CA ASP A 414 6.59 -9.10 29.98
C ASP A 414 5.70 -9.57 28.83
N GLN A 415 5.28 -10.83 28.83
CA GLN A 415 4.32 -11.34 27.84
C GLN A 415 2.96 -10.63 27.96
N ALA A 416 2.45 -10.45 29.18
CA ALA A 416 1.18 -9.74 29.39
C ALA A 416 1.25 -8.26 28.96
N LYS A 417 2.39 -7.60 29.13
CA LYS A 417 2.60 -6.23 28.62
C LYS A 417 2.62 -6.17 27.10
N GLY A 418 3.33 -7.10 26.44
CA GLY A 418 3.32 -7.19 24.98
C GLY A 418 1.92 -7.39 24.40
N ILE A 419 1.08 -8.21 25.05
CA ILE A 419 -0.33 -8.39 24.67
C ILE A 419 -1.13 -7.10 24.89
N ILE A 420 -0.89 -6.37 25.99
CA ILE A 420 -1.54 -5.07 26.21
C ILE A 420 -1.14 -4.08 25.10
N ASP A 421 0.13 -4.02 24.73
CA ASP A 421 0.60 -3.12 23.67
C ASP A 421 -0.08 -3.47 22.34
N GLN A 422 -0.22 -4.76 22.00
CA GLN A 422 -0.96 -5.21 20.82
C GLN A 422 -2.44 -4.77 20.82
N ILE A 423 -3.09 -4.77 22.00
CA ILE A 423 -4.49 -4.33 22.13
C ILE A 423 -4.61 -2.79 22.08
N GLN A 424 -3.62 -2.05 22.57
CA GLN A 424 -3.69 -0.59 22.75
C GLN A 424 -3.11 0.24 21.58
N VAL A 425 -2.46 -0.41 20.61
CA VAL A 425 -2.00 0.24 19.36
C VAL A 425 -3.18 0.59 18.42
N HIS A 426 -4.38 0.17 18.76
CA HIS A 426 -5.65 0.50 18.10
C HIS A 426 -6.68 1.04 19.12
#